data_AF-A0A838QLH2-F1
#
_entry.id   AF-A0A838QLH2-F1
#
_cell.length_a   1.000
_cell.length_b   1.000
_cell.length_c   1.000
_cell.angle_alpha   90.00
_cell.angle_beta   90.00
_cell.angle_gamma   90.00
#
_symmetry.space_group_name_H-M   'P 1'
#
loop_
_entity.id
_entity.type
_entity.pdbx_description
1 polymer ?
#
loop_
_entity_poly.entity_id
_entity_poly.type
_entity_poly.pdbx_seq_one_letter_code
_entity_poly.pdbx_strand_id
1 'polypeptide(L)'
;MTPAQSYRVKFGESLGATIQRVLDVDVLASHSDASEYADIAPEVIEAFAVITPAARAGTRRALRRARDWLRSRYGIREIILPEKYRVAARHDVVVTYSSCLALVYFARIERQLDLSDIMEEPSWRALYDALLDHPGIGLVATRTPDGIHLQNRAGRAVLRSGVLRTLEGQNPLELYGTELYALNAIDDLVSQPNAGDCVLFGAYDGYDIISFDDQVGAHGSAGGDQVYPFLIAPKRLEVENAVIENARDIHRVVMTRYAEADTTET
;
A
#
# COMPACT_ATOMS: atom_id res chain seq x y z
N MET A 1 3.36 -7.12 -17.04
CA MET A 1 2.98 -7.21 -15.61
C MET A 1 4.20 -7.76 -14.90
N THR A 2 4.69 -7.04 -13.90
CA THR A 2 5.84 -7.50 -13.11
C THR A 2 5.41 -8.73 -12.29
N PRO A 3 6.19 -9.81 -12.29
CA PRO A 3 6.03 -10.91 -11.34
C PRO A 3 5.90 -10.40 -9.90
N ALA A 4 5.03 -11.02 -9.10
CA ALA A 4 4.74 -10.53 -7.76
C ALA A 4 4.78 -11.64 -6.70
N GLN A 5 5.30 -11.26 -5.52
CA GLN A 5 5.27 -12.07 -4.31
C GLN A 5 4.25 -11.48 -3.33
N SER A 6 3.32 -12.30 -2.83
CA SER A 6 2.37 -11.86 -1.82
C SER A 6 3.09 -11.48 -0.51
N TYR A 7 2.82 -10.26 -0.04
CA TYR A 7 3.25 -9.75 1.26
C TYR A 7 2.82 -10.71 2.37
N ARG A 8 1.55 -11.14 2.35
CA ARG A 8 0.99 -12.03 3.37
C ARG A 8 1.67 -13.39 3.39
N VAL A 9 1.96 -13.97 2.24
CA VAL A 9 2.66 -15.24 2.16
C VAL A 9 4.11 -15.09 2.63
N LYS A 10 4.78 -13.99 2.28
CA LYS A 10 6.19 -13.76 2.62
C LYS A 10 6.41 -13.41 4.09
N PHE A 11 5.53 -12.60 4.68
CA PHE A 11 5.69 -12.05 6.03
C PHE A 11 4.73 -12.66 7.07
N GLY A 12 3.81 -13.52 6.64
CA GLY A 12 2.91 -14.27 7.53
C GLY A 12 1.70 -13.47 8.06
N GLU A 13 1.56 -12.21 7.66
CA GLU A 13 0.44 -11.32 8.03
C GLU A 13 0.12 -10.33 6.91
N SER A 14 -1.10 -9.76 6.88
CA SER A 14 -1.43 -8.71 5.91
C SER A 14 -0.74 -7.39 6.26
N LEU A 15 -0.57 -6.49 5.28
CA LEU A 15 -0.06 -5.13 5.55
C LEU A 15 -0.91 -4.41 6.62
N GLY A 16 -2.23 -4.61 6.59
CA GLY A 16 -3.15 -4.06 7.59
C GLY A 16 -2.89 -4.58 9.00
N ALA A 17 -2.57 -5.86 9.15
CA ALA A 17 -2.19 -6.45 10.43
C ALA A 17 -0.83 -5.91 10.92
N THR A 18 0.16 -5.76 10.03
CA THR A 18 1.45 -5.15 10.38
C THR A 18 1.29 -3.72 10.90
N ILE A 19 0.54 -2.88 10.18
CA ILE A 19 0.28 -1.48 10.59
C ILE A 19 -0.39 -1.44 11.96
N GLN A 20 -1.42 -2.26 12.17
CA GLN A 20 -2.08 -2.30 13.47
C GLN A 20 -1.13 -2.74 14.59
N ARG A 21 -0.31 -3.78 14.35
CA ARG A 21 0.63 -4.29 15.35
C ARG A 21 1.66 -3.23 15.74
N VAL A 22 2.17 -2.46 14.78
CA VAL A 22 3.11 -1.36 15.05
C VAL A 22 2.44 -0.31 15.94
N LEU A 23 1.21 0.09 15.61
CA LEU A 23 0.45 1.07 16.38
C LEU A 23 0.13 0.55 17.81
N ASP A 24 -0.25 -0.71 17.95
CA ASP A 24 -0.54 -1.34 19.26
C ASP A 24 0.71 -1.41 20.16
N VAL A 25 1.91 -1.65 19.58
CA VAL A 25 3.19 -1.68 20.33
C VAL A 25 3.58 -0.28 20.81
N ASP A 26 3.38 0.75 19.99
CA ASP A 26 3.66 2.15 20.38
C ASP A 26 2.76 2.61 21.54
N VAL A 27 1.48 2.21 21.54
CA VAL A 27 0.58 2.44 22.68
C VAL A 27 1.10 1.77 23.95
N LEU A 28 1.58 0.53 23.87
CA LEU A 28 2.13 -0.17 25.04
C LEU A 28 3.41 0.49 25.55
N ALA A 29 4.29 0.94 24.66
CA ALA A 29 5.50 1.67 25.02
C ALA A 29 5.18 3.02 25.69
N SER A 30 4.27 3.80 25.11
CA SER A 30 3.84 5.09 25.68
C SER A 30 3.09 4.95 27.01
N HIS A 31 2.34 3.86 27.23
CA HIS A 31 1.73 3.56 28.53
C HIS A 31 2.75 3.04 29.55
N SER A 32 3.82 2.37 29.11
CA SER A 32 4.87 1.90 30.03
C SER A 32 5.72 3.05 30.60
N ASP A 33 5.84 4.16 29.88
CA ASP A 33 6.44 5.41 30.38
C ASP A 33 5.48 6.20 31.30
N ALA A 34 4.20 5.80 31.40
CA ALA A 34 3.17 6.45 32.21
C ALA A 34 2.39 5.44 33.08
N SER A 35 2.96 5.16 34.27
CA SER A 35 2.33 4.58 35.48
C SER A 35 2.12 3.06 35.58
N GLU A 36 2.87 2.45 36.50
CA GLU A 36 2.41 1.79 37.75
C GLU A 36 1.07 1.01 37.78
N TYR A 37 0.71 0.19 36.78
CA TYR A 37 -0.34 -0.84 36.92
C TYR A 37 -0.11 -2.06 35.99
N ALA A 38 0.98 -2.79 36.20
CA ALA A 38 1.36 -3.95 35.39
C ALA A 38 0.64 -5.28 35.76
N ASP A 39 -0.16 -5.33 36.84
CA ASP A 39 -0.47 -6.62 37.48
C ASP A 39 -1.87 -7.23 37.22
N ILE A 40 -2.70 -6.68 36.32
CA ILE A 40 -4.09 -7.18 36.15
C ILE A 40 -4.28 -8.09 34.92
N ALA A 41 -3.20 -8.43 34.20
CA ALA A 41 -3.27 -9.31 33.03
C ALA A 41 -3.40 -10.84 33.33
N PRO A 42 -2.86 -11.41 34.43
CA PRO A 42 -2.85 -12.87 34.60
C PRO A 42 -4.22 -13.48 35.01
N GLU A 43 -5.05 -12.75 35.76
CA GLU A 43 -6.27 -13.31 36.37
C GLU A 43 -7.42 -13.53 35.38
N VAL A 44 -7.42 -12.83 34.24
CA VAL A 44 -8.49 -12.94 33.23
C VAL A 44 -8.33 -14.19 32.35
N ILE A 45 -7.12 -14.75 32.29
CA ILE A 45 -6.79 -15.89 31.42
C ILE A 45 -7.21 -17.22 32.06
N GLU A 46 -7.23 -17.31 33.40
CA GLU A 46 -7.58 -18.56 34.11
C GLU A 46 -9.08 -18.85 34.16
N ALA A 47 -9.94 -17.85 33.96
CA ALA A 47 -11.39 -17.98 34.07
C ALA A 47 -12.05 -18.76 32.91
N PHE A 48 -11.33 -19.08 31.84
CA PHE A 48 -11.89 -19.75 30.65
C PHE A 48 -11.55 -21.25 30.52
N ALA A 49 -10.82 -21.84 31.47
CA ALA A 49 -10.33 -23.22 31.36
C ALA A 49 -11.26 -24.31 31.92
N VAL A 50 -12.36 -23.95 32.59
CA VAL A 50 -13.23 -24.95 33.23
C VAL A 50 -14.56 -25.04 32.48
N ILE A 51 -14.75 -26.15 31.75
CA ILE A 51 -15.97 -26.99 31.67
C ILE A 51 -15.93 -27.88 30.40
N THR A 52 -15.85 -29.19 30.63
CA THR A 52 -16.36 -30.29 29.77
C THR A 52 -16.79 -31.45 30.71
N PRO A 53 -17.55 -32.52 30.31
CA PRO A 53 -18.15 -32.90 29.01
C PRO A 53 -19.60 -33.52 29.08
N ALA A 54 -20.20 -33.88 27.92
CA ALA A 54 -20.97 -35.14 27.68
C ALA A 54 -21.37 -35.30 26.19
N ALA A 55 -21.50 -36.56 25.73
CA ALA A 55 -21.35 -37.01 24.33
C ALA A 55 -22.60 -36.96 23.41
N ARG A 56 -22.33 -37.16 22.09
CA ARG A 56 -23.22 -37.47 20.94
C ARG A 56 -23.98 -36.35 20.18
N ALA A 57 -23.68 -35.08 20.45
CA ALA A 57 -23.79 -33.98 19.46
C ALA A 57 -22.39 -33.50 18.98
N GLY A 58 -21.36 -34.25 19.36
CA GLY A 58 -19.96 -33.82 19.38
C GLY A 58 -19.27 -33.83 18.02
N THR A 59 -19.65 -34.69 17.07
CA THR A 59 -18.96 -34.76 15.77
C THR A 59 -19.16 -33.51 14.94
N ARG A 60 -20.38 -32.93 14.88
CA ARG A 60 -20.62 -31.65 14.20
C ARG A 60 -19.96 -30.45 14.91
N ARG A 61 -19.89 -30.44 16.25
CA ARG A 61 -19.22 -29.36 16.99
C ARG A 61 -17.71 -29.48 16.95
N ALA A 62 -17.16 -30.69 16.96
CA ALA A 62 -15.74 -30.96 16.80
C ALA A 62 -15.30 -30.68 15.37
N LEU A 63 -16.08 -31.05 14.34
CA LEU A 63 -15.83 -30.63 12.96
C LEU A 63 -15.95 -29.11 12.79
N ARG A 64 -16.93 -28.45 13.43
CA ARG A 64 -17.01 -26.99 13.41
C ARG A 64 -15.81 -26.37 14.12
N ARG A 65 -15.43 -26.84 15.32
CA ARG A 65 -14.24 -26.34 16.03
C ARG A 65 -12.95 -26.63 15.28
N ALA A 66 -12.80 -27.81 14.67
CA ALA A 66 -11.65 -28.14 13.84
C ALA A 66 -11.63 -27.31 12.56
N ARG A 67 -12.77 -27.07 11.92
CA ARG A 67 -12.93 -26.16 10.76
C ARG A 67 -12.68 -24.71 11.15
N ASP A 68 -13.19 -24.26 12.29
CA ASP A 68 -13.07 -22.89 12.78
C ASP A 68 -11.63 -22.65 13.29
N TRP A 69 -10.98 -23.67 13.85
CA TRP A 69 -9.56 -23.72 14.16
C TRP A 69 -8.69 -23.78 12.89
N LEU A 70 -9.07 -24.57 11.87
CA LEU A 70 -8.42 -24.54 10.55
C LEU A 70 -8.61 -23.16 9.90
N ARG A 71 -9.78 -22.55 10.05
CA ARG A 71 -10.07 -21.20 9.53
C ARG A 71 -9.29 -20.11 10.24
N SER A 72 -9.08 -20.23 11.55
CA SER A 72 -8.24 -19.31 12.32
C SER A 72 -6.75 -19.56 12.09
N ARG A 73 -6.34 -20.79 11.73
CA ARG A 73 -4.94 -21.18 11.49
C ARG A 73 -4.51 -20.98 10.03
N TYR A 74 -5.43 -21.09 9.07
CA TYR A 74 -5.17 -21.08 7.62
C TYR A 74 -5.98 -20.02 6.84
N GLY A 75 -6.64 -19.07 7.51
CA GLY A 75 -7.12 -17.84 6.85
C GLY A 75 -8.08 -18.02 5.67
N ILE A 76 -8.98 -19.02 5.67
CA ILE A 76 -9.88 -19.29 4.51
C ILE A 76 -10.77 -18.09 4.16
N ARG A 77 -11.02 -17.18 5.12
CA ARG A 77 -11.72 -15.91 4.86
C ARG A 77 -10.88 -14.93 4.04
N GLU A 78 -9.58 -14.83 4.29
CA GLU A 78 -8.65 -13.99 3.53
C GLU A 78 -8.40 -14.56 2.13
N ILE A 79 -8.45 -15.89 1.98
CA ILE A 79 -8.33 -16.54 0.67
C ILE A 79 -9.57 -16.27 -0.22
N ILE A 80 -10.77 -16.11 0.37
CA ILE A 80 -12.03 -15.92 -0.38
C ILE A 80 -12.42 -14.43 -0.48
N LEU A 81 -12.11 -13.62 0.54
CA LEU A 81 -12.22 -12.17 0.54
C LEU A 81 -10.84 -11.61 0.99
N PRO A 82 -9.93 -11.31 0.05
CA PRO A 82 -8.70 -10.62 0.41
C PRO A 82 -9.06 -9.32 1.12
N GLU A 83 -8.42 -9.06 2.26
CA GLU A 83 -8.51 -7.76 2.93
C GLU A 83 -8.00 -6.72 1.93
N LYS A 84 -8.86 -5.76 1.56
CA LYS A 84 -8.49 -4.66 0.64
C LYS A 84 -8.24 -3.36 1.38
N TYR A 85 -8.70 -3.31 2.63
CA TYR A 85 -8.51 -2.19 3.51
C TYR A 85 -8.62 -2.65 4.97
N ARG A 86 -7.97 -1.91 5.86
CA ARG A 86 -7.99 -2.11 7.32
C ARG A 86 -8.29 -0.78 7.97
N VAL A 87 -9.17 -0.79 8.96
CA VAL A 87 -9.43 0.35 9.84
C VAL A 87 -8.90 0.00 11.23
N ALA A 88 -7.78 0.60 11.61
CA ALA A 88 -7.28 0.56 12.98
C ALA A 88 -8.01 1.62 13.80
N ALA A 89 -9.29 1.37 14.08
CA ALA A 89 -10.21 2.36 14.66
C ALA A 89 -9.74 2.98 15.98
N ARG A 90 -8.91 2.27 16.77
CA ARG A 90 -8.34 2.79 18.02
C ARG A 90 -7.28 3.88 17.80
N HIS A 91 -6.72 3.96 16.60
CA HIS A 91 -5.63 4.85 16.23
C HIS A 91 -6.02 5.86 15.15
N ASP A 92 -7.28 5.82 14.70
CA ASP A 92 -7.77 6.61 13.57
C ASP A 92 -6.93 6.41 12.29
N VAL A 93 -6.36 5.21 12.08
CA VAL A 93 -5.57 4.91 10.88
C VAL A 93 -6.36 4.01 9.95
N VAL A 94 -6.45 4.40 8.68
CA VAL A 94 -7.02 3.59 7.61
C VAL A 94 -5.93 3.27 6.61
N VAL A 95 -5.80 2.01 6.22
CA VAL A 95 -4.97 1.62 5.08
C VAL A 95 -5.85 0.98 4.02
N THR A 96 -5.66 1.38 2.77
CA THR A 96 -6.21 0.70 1.60
C THR A 96 -5.05 0.20 0.76
N TYR A 97 -5.21 -0.94 0.10
CA TYR A 97 -4.16 -1.47 -0.77
C TYR A 97 -4.74 -2.25 -1.95
N SER A 98 -4.04 -2.16 -3.06
CA SER A 98 -4.36 -2.82 -4.32
C SER A 98 -3.06 -3.14 -5.01
N SER A 99 -2.78 -4.43 -5.18
CA SER A 99 -1.49 -4.93 -5.64
C SER A 99 -0.31 -4.35 -4.81
N CYS A 100 0.74 -3.85 -5.46
CA CYS A 100 1.93 -3.29 -4.81
C CYS A 100 1.80 -1.82 -4.40
N LEU A 101 0.58 -1.25 -4.41
CA LEU A 101 0.29 0.12 -3.98
C LEU A 101 -0.60 0.11 -2.74
N ALA A 102 -0.22 0.88 -1.72
CA ALA A 102 -1.06 1.11 -0.55
C ALA A 102 -1.14 2.61 -0.21
N LEU A 103 -2.28 3.01 0.33
CA LEU A 103 -2.54 4.38 0.80
C LEU A 103 -2.85 4.30 2.29
N VAL A 104 -2.07 5.02 3.11
CA VAL A 104 -2.29 5.16 4.55
C VAL A 104 -2.86 6.53 4.82
N TYR A 105 -3.92 6.58 5.62
CA TYR A 105 -4.63 7.79 6.01
C TYR A 105 -4.67 7.91 7.53
N PHE A 106 -4.31 9.07 8.06
CA PHE A 106 -4.44 9.43 9.47
C PHE A 106 -5.77 10.16 9.66
N ALA A 107 -6.86 9.39 9.72
CA ALA A 107 -8.25 9.84 9.68
C ALA A 107 -8.72 10.64 10.91
N ARG A 108 -7.84 10.93 11.88
CA ARG A 108 -8.12 11.87 12.98
C ARG A 108 -8.28 13.31 12.46
N ILE A 109 -7.58 13.65 11.39
CA ILE A 109 -7.58 14.98 10.79
C ILE A 109 -8.24 14.89 9.41
N GLU A 110 -9.20 15.78 9.14
CA GLU A 110 -9.98 15.74 7.88
C GLU A 110 -9.18 16.22 6.66
N ARG A 111 -8.21 17.13 6.86
CA ARG A 111 -7.32 17.59 5.79
C ARG A 111 -6.24 16.56 5.50
N GLN A 112 -5.74 16.54 4.27
CA GLN A 112 -4.52 15.83 3.91
C GLN A 112 -3.33 16.34 4.75
N LEU A 113 -2.50 15.40 5.20
CA LEU A 113 -1.30 15.67 5.96
C LEU A 113 -0.08 15.71 5.06
N ASP A 114 0.91 16.49 5.46
CA ASP A 114 2.27 16.45 4.91
C ASP A 114 3.23 15.70 5.84
N LEU A 115 4.48 15.54 5.42
CA LEU A 115 5.48 14.84 6.23
C LEU A 115 5.70 15.52 7.60
N SER A 116 5.69 16.85 7.67
CA SER A 116 5.86 17.56 8.94
C SER A 116 4.76 17.20 9.93
N ASP A 117 3.51 17.20 9.49
CA ASP A 117 2.36 16.81 10.32
C ASP A 117 2.51 15.38 10.86
N ILE A 118 2.94 14.44 10.02
CA ILE A 118 3.15 13.03 10.40
C ILE A 118 4.28 12.92 11.42
N MET A 119 5.34 13.71 11.26
CA MET A 119 6.46 13.72 12.19
C MET A 119 6.10 14.34 13.53
N GLU A 120 5.18 15.30 13.61
CA GLU A 120 4.81 15.96 14.89
C GLU A 120 4.15 15.02 15.90
N GLU A 121 3.38 14.04 15.44
CA GLU A 121 2.70 13.06 16.29
C GLU A 121 3.56 11.81 16.53
N PRO A 122 3.96 11.49 17.79
CA PRO A 122 4.90 10.40 18.08
C PRO A 122 4.48 9.03 17.51
N SER A 123 3.20 8.68 17.66
CA SER A 123 2.67 7.39 17.16
C SER A 123 2.68 7.28 15.65
N TRP A 124 2.49 8.40 14.94
CA TRP A 124 2.51 8.45 13.48
C TRP A 124 3.93 8.41 12.94
N ARG A 125 4.85 9.12 13.61
CA ARG A 125 6.29 9.02 13.36
C ARG A 125 6.80 7.58 13.55
N ALA A 126 6.46 6.94 14.67
CA ALA A 126 6.84 5.55 14.93
C ALA A 126 6.30 4.59 13.86
N LEU A 127 5.06 4.81 13.39
CA LEU A 127 4.53 4.05 12.26
C LEU A 127 5.31 4.32 10.98
N TYR A 128 5.60 5.58 10.65
CA TYR A 128 6.37 5.95 9.45
C TYR A 128 7.75 5.30 9.43
N ASP A 129 8.47 5.34 10.56
CA ASP A 129 9.78 4.72 10.71
C ASP A 129 9.70 3.19 10.54
N ALA A 130 8.71 2.55 11.15
CA ALA A 130 8.49 1.12 11.00
C ALA A 130 8.13 0.71 9.56
N LEU A 131 7.40 1.56 8.81
CA LEU A 131 7.10 1.32 7.40
C LEU A 131 8.37 1.42 6.53
N LEU A 132 9.26 2.37 6.81
CA LEU A 132 10.55 2.51 6.12
C LEU A 132 11.48 1.33 6.37
N ASP A 133 11.48 0.79 7.58
CA ASP A 133 12.33 -0.34 7.97
C ASP A 133 11.77 -1.70 7.51
N HIS A 134 10.49 -1.78 7.14
CA HIS A 134 9.87 -3.03 6.78
C HIS A 134 10.37 -3.55 5.42
N PRO A 135 10.94 -4.77 5.32
CA PRO A 135 11.55 -5.28 4.09
C PRO A 135 10.55 -5.53 2.94
N GLY A 136 9.26 -5.56 3.25
CA GLY A 136 8.18 -5.64 2.26
C GLY A 136 7.81 -4.31 1.58
N ILE A 137 8.28 -3.18 2.10
CA ILE A 137 7.99 -1.84 1.62
C ILE A 137 9.28 -1.30 1.01
N GLY A 138 9.23 -0.91 -0.27
CA GLY A 138 10.42 -0.44 -0.97
C GLY A 138 10.50 1.07 -1.14
N LEU A 139 9.36 1.75 -1.03
CA LEU A 139 9.29 3.19 -1.14
C LEU A 139 8.09 3.73 -0.36
N VAL A 140 8.31 4.80 0.39
CA VAL A 140 7.29 5.62 1.03
C VAL A 140 7.33 7.00 0.40
N ALA A 141 6.19 7.46 -0.09
CA ALA A 141 6.02 8.79 -0.65
C ALA A 141 5.06 9.61 0.23
N THR A 142 5.46 10.83 0.57
CA THR A 142 4.69 11.79 1.38
C THR A 142 4.76 13.17 0.75
N ARG A 143 3.75 14.00 1.00
CA ARG A 143 3.77 15.39 0.54
C ARG A 143 4.66 16.24 1.45
N THR A 144 5.26 17.28 0.87
CA THR A 144 5.93 18.38 1.59
C THR A 144 5.67 19.69 0.84
N PRO A 145 5.90 20.86 1.46
CA PRO A 145 5.82 22.14 0.76
C PRO A 145 6.75 22.25 -0.47
N ASP A 146 7.86 21.49 -0.47
CA ASP A 146 8.86 21.50 -1.54
C ASP A 146 8.57 20.50 -2.67
N GLY A 147 7.52 19.67 -2.54
CA GLY A 147 7.16 18.63 -3.50
C GLY A 147 6.90 17.28 -2.84
N ILE A 148 7.05 16.19 -3.60
CA ILE A 148 6.87 14.83 -3.09
C ILE A 148 8.18 14.36 -2.48
N HIS A 149 8.17 14.08 -1.19
CA HIS A 149 9.26 13.42 -0.49
C HIS A 149 9.17 11.92 -0.71
N LEU A 150 10.27 11.34 -1.16
CA LEU A 150 10.40 9.94 -1.49
C LEU A 150 11.49 9.35 -0.60
N GLN A 151 11.19 8.27 0.12
CA GLN A 151 12.13 7.70 1.07
C GLN A 151 12.04 6.19 1.12
N ASN A 152 13.20 5.57 1.30
CA ASN A 152 13.34 4.17 1.66
C ASN A 152 14.56 4.01 2.59
N ARG A 153 14.90 2.78 2.95
CA ARG A 153 16.03 2.47 3.83
C ARG A 153 17.40 2.93 3.29
N ALA A 154 17.53 3.14 1.98
CA ALA A 154 18.80 3.50 1.33
C ALA A 154 19.02 5.01 1.22
N GLY A 155 17.96 5.81 1.23
CA GLY A 155 18.07 7.27 1.14
C GLY A 155 16.72 7.97 0.99
N ARG A 156 16.79 9.27 0.74
CA ARG A 156 15.61 10.12 0.51
C ARG A 156 15.86 11.17 -0.56
N ALA A 157 14.81 11.51 -1.30
CA ALA A 157 14.83 12.47 -2.39
C ALA A 157 13.55 13.31 -2.38
N VAL A 158 13.59 14.47 -3.03
CA VAL A 158 12.41 15.28 -3.32
C VAL A 158 12.19 15.29 -4.82
N LEU A 159 10.95 15.00 -5.22
CA LEU A 159 10.45 15.08 -6.58
C LEU A 159 9.54 16.29 -6.71
N ARG A 160 9.80 17.13 -7.71
CA ARG A 160 8.92 18.26 -8.04
C ARG A 160 8.94 18.50 -9.54
N SER A 161 7.78 18.44 -10.18
CA SER A 161 7.64 18.81 -11.59
C SER A 161 8.63 18.08 -12.51
N GLY A 162 8.73 16.76 -12.34
CA GLY A 162 9.62 15.90 -13.13
C GLY A 162 11.11 16.01 -12.79
N VAL A 163 11.48 16.79 -11.76
CA VAL A 163 12.87 16.90 -11.30
C VAL A 163 13.02 16.15 -9.97
N LEU A 164 13.84 15.11 -9.98
CA LEU A 164 14.22 14.34 -8.79
C LEU A 164 15.56 14.85 -8.24
N ARG A 165 15.58 15.20 -6.95
CA ARG A 165 16.80 15.63 -6.24
C ARG A 165 17.02 14.79 -4.99
N THR A 166 18.08 13.99 -4.99
CA THR A 166 18.51 13.24 -3.80
C THR A 166 18.92 14.21 -2.69
N LEU A 167 18.39 14.00 -1.49
CA LEU A 167 18.69 14.79 -0.30
C LEU A 167 19.78 14.11 0.54
N GLU A 168 19.66 12.80 0.74
CA GLU A 168 20.56 12.01 1.57
C GLU A 168 20.58 10.55 1.08
N GLY A 169 21.73 9.88 1.21
CA GLY A 169 21.89 8.48 0.85
C GLY A 169 21.79 8.24 -0.65
N GLN A 170 21.26 7.07 -1.01
CA GLN A 170 21.05 6.68 -2.40
C GLN A 170 19.72 7.20 -2.95
N ASN A 171 19.61 7.27 -4.27
CA ASN A 171 18.36 7.60 -4.94
C ASN A 171 17.28 6.53 -4.62
N PRO A 172 16.14 6.87 -3.98
CA PRO A 172 15.11 5.89 -3.63
C PRO A 172 14.41 5.27 -4.83
N LEU A 173 14.43 5.94 -5.99
CA LEU A 173 13.78 5.49 -7.22
C LEU A 173 14.71 4.70 -8.16
N GLU A 174 15.97 4.46 -7.79
CA GLU A 174 16.97 3.86 -8.67
C GLU A 174 16.49 2.54 -9.34
N LEU A 175 15.83 1.67 -8.56
CA LEU A 175 15.31 0.39 -9.06
C LEU A 175 13.94 0.52 -9.75
N TYR A 176 13.19 1.58 -9.47
CA TYR A 176 11.85 1.78 -10.01
C TYR A 176 11.89 2.45 -11.37
N GLY A 177 12.86 3.33 -11.60
CA GLY A 177 12.99 4.13 -12.81
C GLY A 177 12.97 5.62 -12.49
N THR A 178 13.67 6.40 -13.32
CA THR A 178 13.80 7.87 -13.18
C THR A 178 13.43 8.60 -14.46
N GLU A 179 12.84 7.90 -15.41
CA GLU A 179 12.32 8.47 -16.64
C GLU A 179 11.21 9.48 -16.32
N LEU A 180 11.13 10.54 -17.12
CA LEU A 180 10.22 11.65 -16.87
C LEU A 180 8.75 11.21 -16.72
N TYR A 181 8.30 10.21 -17.49
CA TYR A 181 6.94 9.69 -17.38
C TYR A 181 6.68 9.00 -16.02
N ALA A 182 7.67 8.32 -15.45
CA ALA A 182 7.55 7.63 -14.17
C ALA A 182 7.53 8.67 -13.03
N LEU A 183 8.43 9.66 -13.10
CA LEU A 183 8.45 10.78 -12.17
C LEU A 183 7.11 11.55 -12.20
N ASN A 184 6.61 11.89 -13.38
CA ASN A 184 5.32 12.58 -13.51
C ASN A 184 4.16 11.73 -12.99
N ALA A 185 4.16 10.41 -13.22
CA ALA A 185 3.12 9.52 -12.71
C ALA A 185 3.10 9.45 -11.17
N ILE A 186 4.27 9.43 -10.52
CA ILE A 186 4.39 9.48 -9.06
C ILE A 186 3.90 10.83 -8.53
N ASP A 187 4.34 11.94 -9.14
CA ASP A 187 3.93 13.30 -8.76
C ASP A 187 2.40 13.45 -8.87
N ASP A 188 1.83 13.04 -10.00
CA ASP A 188 0.38 13.03 -10.25
C ASP A 188 -0.38 12.21 -9.20
N LEU A 189 0.11 11.01 -8.86
CA LEU A 189 -0.54 10.09 -7.92
C LEU A 189 -0.56 10.65 -6.50
N VAL A 190 0.59 11.12 -6.00
CA VAL A 190 0.72 11.58 -4.61
C VAL A 190 0.07 12.95 -4.40
N SER A 191 -0.03 13.75 -5.47
CA SER A 191 -0.69 15.06 -5.47
C SER A 191 -2.21 15.00 -5.61
N GLN A 192 -2.82 13.82 -5.78
CA GLN A 192 -4.28 13.72 -5.87
C GLN A 192 -4.95 14.15 -4.56
N PRO A 193 -6.12 14.83 -4.61
CA PRO A 193 -6.83 15.28 -3.42
C PRO A 193 -7.36 14.13 -2.54
N ASN A 194 -7.36 12.91 -3.05
CA ASN A 194 -7.75 11.68 -2.35
C ASN A 194 -6.57 10.71 -2.13
N ALA A 195 -5.34 11.12 -2.45
CA ALA A 195 -4.15 10.34 -2.14
C ALA A 195 -4.00 10.16 -0.62
N GLY A 196 -3.40 9.04 -0.20
CA GLY A 196 -3.03 8.80 1.18
C GLY A 196 -2.05 9.85 1.72
N ASP A 197 -1.96 9.97 3.04
CA ASP A 197 -0.94 10.76 3.72
C ASP A 197 0.45 10.14 3.56
N CYS A 198 0.49 8.80 3.57
CA CYS A 198 1.62 8.03 3.03
C CYS A 198 1.14 7.17 1.85
N VAL A 199 1.87 7.23 0.76
CA VAL A 199 1.71 6.33 -0.39
C VAL A 199 2.86 5.32 -0.36
N LEU A 200 2.53 4.04 -0.26
CA LEU A 200 3.51 2.96 -0.13
C LEU A 200 3.59 2.19 -1.43
N PHE A 201 4.82 1.87 -1.85
CA PHE A 201 5.08 0.91 -2.90
C PHE A 201 5.80 -0.31 -2.33
N GLY A 202 5.36 -1.49 -2.78
CA GLY A 202 6.01 -2.76 -2.43
C GLY A 202 7.48 -2.78 -2.84
N ALA A 203 8.29 -3.50 -2.07
CA ALA A 203 9.71 -3.68 -2.40
C ALA A 203 9.90 -4.36 -3.75
N TYR A 204 10.71 -3.75 -4.62
CA TYR A 204 11.06 -4.27 -5.94
C TYR A 204 12.55 -4.59 -5.99
N ASP A 205 12.90 -5.79 -6.45
CA ASP A 205 14.30 -6.25 -6.54
C ASP A 205 14.89 -6.16 -7.95
N GLY A 206 14.14 -5.57 -8.89
CA GLY A 206 14.49 -5.54 -10.32
C GLY A 206 13.85 -6.67 -11.14
N TYR A 207 13.19 -7.63 -10.50
CA TYR A 207 12.45 -8.71 -11.15
C TYR A 207 11.08 -8.97 -10.51
N ASP A 208 11.06 -9.30 -9.22
CA ASP A 208 9.85 -9.52 -8.44
C ASP A 208 9.52 -8.27 -7.60
N ILE A 209 8.23 -7.97 -7.45
CA ILE A 209 7.74 -6.94 -6.54
C ILE A 209 6.83 -7.53 -5.45
N ILE A 210 6.89 -6.96 -4.26
CA ILE A 210 5.95 -7.29 -3.19
C ILE A 210 4.57 -6.72 -3.52
N SER A 211 3.57 -7.60 -3.60
CA SER A 211 2.15 -7.23 -3.69
C SER A 211 1.53 -7.26 -2.29
N PHE A 212 0.80 -6.23 -1.89
CA PHE A 212 0.13 -6.18 -0.59
C PHE A 212 -1.14 -7.04 -0.57
N ASP A 213 -1.65 -7.44 -1.74
CA ASP A 213 -2.66 -8.49 -1.89
C ASP A 213 -2.05 -9.80 -2.44
N ASP A 214 -2.87 -10.86 -2.54
CA ASP A 214 -2.41 -12.19 -2.95
C ASP A 214 -2.34 -12.39 -4.48
N GLN A 215 -2.21 -11.31 -5.27
CA GLN A 215 -2.08 -11.42 -6.71
C GLN A 215 -0.68 -11.89 -7.12
N VAL A 216 -0.63 -12.76 -8.15
CA VAL A 216 0.61 -13.30 -8.73
C VAL A 216 1.31 -12.35 -9.71
N GLY A 217 0.61 -11.33 -10.19
CA GLY A 217 1.17 -10.25 -10.99
C GLY A 217 0.87 -8.92 -10.34
N ALA A 218 1.82 -8.00 -10.40
CA ALA A 218 1.67 -6.69 -9.79
C ALA A 218 1.43 -5.59 -10.82
N HIS A 219 0.74 -4.56 -10.35
CA HIS A 219 0.44 -3.35 -11.09
C HIS A 219 0.40 -2.13 -10.14
N GLY A 220 0.64 -0.93 -10.67
CA GLY A 220 0.57 0.31 -9.89
C GLY A 220 1.80 0.57 -9.02
N SER A 221 2.92 -0.08 -9.35
CA SER A 221 4.23 0.22 -8.77
C SER A 221 4.69 1.64 -9.14
N ALA A 222 5.66 2.18 -8.41
CA ALA A 222 6.38 3.40 -8.79
C ALA A 222 7.16 3.22 -10.12
N GLY A 223 7.39 1.97 -10.53
CA GLY A 223 7.93 1.61 -11.84
C GLY A 223 8.24 0.11 -11.98
N GLY A 224 9.31 -0.24 -12.69
CA GLY A 224 9.61 -1.62 -13.11
C GLY A 224 8.91 -2.02 -14.43
N ASP A 225 8.83 -3.32 -14.72
CA ASP A 225 8.34 -3.90 -15.99
C ASP A 225 6.80 -3.79 -16.24
N GLN A 226 6.24 -2.61 -15.95
CA GLN A 226 4.82 -2.28 -16.10
C GLN A 226 4.58 -1.13 -17.07
N VAL A 227 5.65 -0.50 -17.59
CA VAL A 227 5.61 0.78 -18.33
C VAL A 227 5.88 0.66 -19.83
N TYR A 228 5.48 -0.45 -20.45
CA TYR A 228 5.66 -0.70 -21.89
C TYR A 228 4.33 -0.83 -22.64
N PRO A 229 3.52 0.24 -22.72
CA PRO A 229 2.27 0.22 -23.49
C PRO A 229 2.54 0.20 -24.99
N PHE A 230 1.64 -0.41 -25.75
CA PHE A 230 1.60 -0.29 -27.20
C PHE A 230 0.17 0.02 -27.67
N LEU A 231 0.05 0.68 -28.81
CA LEU A 231 -1.23 0.97 -29.45
C LEU A 231 -1.26 0.33 -30.85
N ILE A 232 -2.37 -0.32 -31.17
CA ILE A 232 -2.68 -0.77 -32.53
C ILE A 232 -3.90 0.04 -32.97
N ALA A 233 -3.74 0.79 -34.05
CA ALA A 233 -4.76 1.72 -34.52
C ALA A 233 -4.77 1.79 -36.05
N PRO A 234 -5.93 2.07 -36.69
CA PRO A 234 -5.98 2.35 -38.12
C PRO A 234 -5.07 3.51 -38.50
N LYS A 235 -4.37 3.39 -39.64
CA LYS A 235 -3.43 4.41 -40.15
C LYS A 235 -4.05 5.81 -40.25
N ARG A 236 -5.35 5.90 -40.57
CA ARG A 236 -6.08 7.18 -40.67
C ARG A 236 -6.08 8.02 -39.39
N LEU A 237 -5.77 7.43 -38.24
CA LEU A 237 -5.71 8.13 -36.97
C LEU A 237 -4.36 8.76 -36.70
N GLU A 238 -3.32 8.46 -37.50
CA GLU A 238 -1.99 9.07 -37.39
C GLU A 238 -1.44 9.06 -35.95
N VAL A 239 -1.64 7.95 -35.23
CA VAL A 239 -1.23 7.80 -33.83
C VAL A 239 0.30 7.86 -33.73
N GLU A 240 1.01 7.40 -34.76
CA GLU A 240 2.47 7.49 -34.89
C GLU A 240 3.02 8.92 -34.86
N ASN A 241 2.19 9.92 -35.21
CA ASN A 241 2.57 11.33 -35.23
C ASN A 241 2.19 12.05 -33.92
N ALA A 242 1.56 11.36 -32.97
CA ALA A 242 1.10 11.95 -31.73
C ALA A 242 2.10 11.74 -30.59
N VAL A 243 2.24 12.76 -29.75
CA VAL A 243 2.88 12.62 -28.44
C VAL A 243 1.82 12.13 -27.45
N ILE A 244 2.07 10.97 -26.85
CA ILE A 244 1.24 10.32 -25.82
C ILE A 244 2.15 10.01 -24.64
N GLU A 245 2.08 10.84 -23.60
CA GLU A 245 2.88 10.68 -22.38
C GLU A 245 2.03 10.23 -21.19
N ASN A 246 0.70 10.37 -21.29
CA ASN A 246 -0.25 9.95 -20.28
C ASN A 246 -1.42 9.17 -20.90
N ALA A 247 -2.03 8.25 -20.14
CA ALA A 247 -3.23 7.54 -20.58
C ALA A 247 -4.38 8.49 -20.98
N ARG A 248 -4.45 9.69 -20.38
CA ARG A 248 -5.43 10.74 -20.72
C ARG A 248 -5.26 11.29 -22.13
N ASP A 249 -4.05 11.22 -22.71
CA ASP A 249 -3.80 11.65 -24.09
C ASP A 249 -4.52 10.75 -25.11
N ILE A 250 -4.77 9.49 -24.76
CA ILE A 250 -5.41 8.52 -25.66
C ILE A 250 -6.76 9.02 -26.15
N HIS A 251 -7.56 9.64 -25.29
CA HIS A 251 -8.87 10.17 -25.70
C HIS A 251 -8.73 11.21 -26.81
N ARG A 252 -7.87 12.21 -26.61
CA ARG A 252 -7.62 13.28 -27.59
C ARG A 252 -7.04 12.75 -28.89
N VAL A 253 -6.11 11.79 -28.81
CA VAL A 253 -5.40 11.27 -29.99
C VAL A 253 -6.24 10.25 -30.76
N VAL A 254 -6.97 9.38 -30.07
CA VAL A 254 -7.69 8.27 -30.70
C VAL A 254 -9.17 8.62 -30.87
N MET A 255 -9.88 8.90 -29.79
CA MET A 255 -11.33 9.00 -29.80
C MET A 255 -11.84 10.21 -30.60
N THR A 256 -11.19 11.37 -30.46
CA THR A 256 -11.57 12.58 -31.24
C THR A 256 -11.37 12.36 -32.74
N ARG A 257 -10.22 11.78 -33.15
CA ARG A 257 -9.92 11.51 -34.56
C ARG A 257 -10.81 10.42 -35.16
N TYR A 258 -11.26 9.47 -34.34
CA TYR A 258 -12.25 8.47 -34.77
C TYR A 258 -13.57 9.13 -35.15
N ALA A 259 -14.09 10.03 -34.30
CA ALA A 259 -15.37 10.71 -34.53
C ALA A 259 -15.35 11.62 -35.76
N GLU A 260 -14.25 12.34 -36.00
CA GLU A 260 -14.09 13.23 -37.16
C GLU A 260 -14.05 12.46 -38.48
N ALA A 261 -13.38 11.31 -38.50
CA ALA A 261 -13.28 10.49 -39.70
C ALA A 261 -14.64 9.91 -40.15
N ASP A 262 -15.50 9.52 -39.21
CA ASP A 262 -16.85 9.02 -39.53
C ASP A 262 -17.73 10.13 -40.15
N THR A 263 -17.45 11.40 -39.86
CA THR A 263 -18.16 12.54 -40.46
C THR A 263 -17.65 12.94 -41.85
N THR A 264 -16.48 12.44 -42.27
CA THR A 264 -15.85 12.81 -43.56
C THR A 264 -16.15 11.78 -44.66
N GLU A 265 -16.75 10.63 -44.33
CA GLU A 265 -17.16 9.58 -45.28
C GLU A 265 -18.65 9.65 -45.70
N THR A 266 -19.38 10.71 -45.33
CA THR A 266 -20.75 11.03 -45.81
C THR A 266 -20.78 12.27 -46.67
#